data_AF-A0A399WIM3-F1
#
_entry.id   AF-A0A399WIM3-F1
#
_cell.length_a   1.000
_cell.length_b   1.000
_cell.length_c   1.000
_cell.angle_alpha   90.00
_cell.angle_beta   90.00
_cell.angle_gamma   90.00
#
_symmetry.space_group_name_H-M   'P 1'
#
loop_
_entity.id
_entity.type
_entity.pdbx_description
1 polymer ?
#
loop_
_entity_poly.entity_id
_entity_poly.type
_entity_poly.pdbx_seq_one_letter_code
_entity_poly.pdbx_strand_id
1 'polypeptide(L)'
;MVFFSLFLTHCTKITSLAASVGSAITVCGIIFFTVQRFLPQEKPLVINNQQGKTLWELATEHGIKTRVIRFPNTFPPEPMKDGEILSGLGVPDIRGTMGTFSYYTTEHTAQKEIRRWEEKPSKLHSLIIKNGTSDQIQTFKEGEWSNWFVLKFSFNPFIKM
;
A
#
# COMPACT_ATOMS: atom_id res chain seq x y z
N MET A 1 -4.80 76.53 4.37
CA MET A 1 -5.48 75.48 3.58
C MET A 1 -4.55 74.36 3.09
N VAL A 2 -3.28 74.62 2.72
CA VAL A 2 -2.36 73.60 2.15
C VAL A 2 -1.96 72.48 3.16
N PHE A 3 -1.71 72.84 4.42
CA PHE A 3 -1.34 71.86 5.46
C PHE A 3 -2.45 70.83 5.76
N PHE A 4 -3.71 71.26 5.71
CA PHE A 4 -4.85 70.36 5.95
C PHE A 4 -5.05 69.37 4.80
N SER A 5 -4.82 69.81 3.55
CA SER A 5 -4.86 68.93 2.37
C SER A 5 -3.73 67.89 2.38
N LEU A 6 -2.51 68.30 2.73
CA LEU A 6 -1.38 67.37 2.89
C LEU A 6 -1.63 66.35 4.01
N PHE A 7 -2.19 66.77 5.14
CA PHE A 7 -2.57 65.88 6.23
C PHE A 7 -3.62 64.83 5.81
N LEU A 8 -4.66 65.24 5.08
CA LEU A 8 -5.67 64.32 4.55
C LEU A 8 -5.08 63.31 3.54
N THR A 9 -4.17 63.74 2.66
CA THR A 9 -3.48 62.82 1.74
C THR A 9 -2.51 61.87 2.45
N HIS A 10 -1.94 62.28 3.58
CA HIS A 10 -1.07 61.41 4.38
C HIS A 10 -1.88 60.36 5.15
N CYS A 11 -3.00 60.76 5.77
CA CYS A 11 -3.91 59.85 6.46
C CYS A 11 -4.53 58.81 5.51
N THR A 12 -4.93 59.20 4.29
CA THR A 12 -5.51 58.27 3.28
C THR A 12 -4.48 57.30 2.69
N LYS A 13 -3.21 57.70 2.59
CA LYS A 13 -2.11 56.80 2.19
C LYS A 13 -1.76 55.80 3.30
N ILE A 14 -1.76 56.23 4.56
CA ILE A 14 -1.48 55.35 5.70
C ILE A 14 -2.60 54.31 5.88
N THR A 15 -3.87 54.72 5.76
CA THR A 15 -5.01 53.81 5.93
C THR A 15 -5.11 52.79 4.78
N SER A 16 -4.83 53.20 3.55
CA SER A 16 -4.82 52.28 2.39
C SER A 16 -3.64 51.29 2.43
N LEU A 17 -2.46 51.74 2.88
CA LEU A 17 -1.31 50.87 3.09
C LEU A 17 -1.60 49.83 4.18
N ALA A 18 -2.12 50.24 5.34
CA ALA A 18 -2.49 49.34 6.43
C ALA A 18 -3.56 48.30 6.01
N ALA A 19 -4.57 48.73 5.24
CA ALA A 19 -5.60 47.84 4.71
C ALA A 19 -5.03 46.80 3.72
N SER A 20 -4.09 47.21 2.86
CA SER A 20 -3.44 46.31 1.89
C SER A 20 -2.53 45.27 2.54
N VAL A 21 -1.84 45.64 3.63
CA VAL A 21 -1.01 44.71 4.40
C VAL A 21 -1.89 43.71 5.15
N GLY A 22 -3.00 44.18 5.75
CA GLY A 22 -3.97 43.32 6.42
C GLY A 22 -4.57 42.28 5.47
N SER A 23 -5.01 42.69 4.28
CA SER A 23 -5.57 41.76 3.29
C SER A 23 -4.53 40.78 2.76
N ALA A 24 -3.29 41.22 2.52
CA ALA A 24 -2.20 40.33 2.10
C ALA A 24 -1.90 39.24 3.14
N ILE A 25 -1.87 39.58 4.43
CA ILE A 25 -1.66 38.61 5.52
C ILE A 25 -2.80 37.60 5.57
N THR A 26 -4.06 38.04 5.45
CA THR A 26 -5.22 37.14 5.44
C THR A 26 -5.18 36.20 4.25
N VAL A 27 -4.88 36.70 3.05
CA VAL A 27 -4.78 35.87 1.84
C VAL A 27 -3.65 34.86 1.96
N CYS A 28 -2.45 35.28 2.38
CA CYS A 28 -1.32 34.37 2.63
C CYS A 28 -1.63 33.33 3.70
N GLY A 29 -2.33 33.70 4.78
CA GLY A 29 -2.76 32.78 5.83
C GLY A 29 -3.73 31.72 5.32
N ILE A 30 -4.75 32.12 4.53
CA ILE A 30 -5.70 31.19 3.90
C ILE A 30 -4.97 30.24 2.94
N ILE A 31 -4.07 30.77 2.11
CA ILE A 31 -3.26 29.95 1.18
C ILE A 31 -2.39 28.96 1.95
N PHE A 32 -1.70 29.41 3.02
CA PHE A 32 -0.88 28.53 3.84
C PHE A 32 -1.71 27.38 4.45
N PHE A 33 -2.84 27.68 5.09
CA PHE A 33 -3.71 26.66 5.69
C PHE A 33 -4.32 25.70 4.66
N THR A 34 -4.71 26.21 3.50
CA THR A 34 -5.25 25.37 2.42
C THR A 34 -4.18 24.47 1.82
N VAL A 35 -2.96 24.97 1.59
CA VAL A 35 -1.82 24.17 1.07
C VAL A 35 -1.35 23.13 2.08
N GLN A 36 -1.29 23.46 3.38
CA GLN A 36 -0.91 22.53 4.44
C GLN A 36 -1.80 21.27 4.49
N ARG A 37 -3.07 21.38 4.07
CA ARG A 37 -3.98 20.23 3.97
C ARG A 37 -3.60 19.24 2.87
N PHE A 38 -2.91 19.68 1.83
CA PHE A 38 -2.49 18.83 0.70
C PHE A 38 -1.08 18.26 0.88
N LEU A 39 -0.32 18.75 1.87
CA LEU A 39 1.01 18.23 2.17
C LEU A 39 0.92 17.13 3.23
N PRO A 40 1.62 16.00 3.04
CA PRO A 40 1.69 14.96 4.06
C PRO A 40 2.43 15.51 5.29
N GLN A 41 1.85 15.30 6.48
CA GLN A 41 2.41 15.74 7.76
C GLN A 41 3.69 14.97 8.12
N GLU A 42 3.77 13.72 7.70
CA GLU A 42 4.91 12.84 7.91
C GLU A 42 5.34 12.20 6.60
N LYS A 43 6.63 11.91 6.48
CA LYS A 43 7.12 11.14 5.34
C LYS A 43 6.57 9.72 5.45
N PRO A 44 6.01 9.14 4.38
CA PRO A 44 5.64 7.73 4.39
C PRO A 44 6.93 6.91 4.59
N LEU A 45 6.98 6.15 5.69
CA LEU A 45 8.08 5.25 6.01
C LEU A 45 7.55 3.82 6.01
N VAL A 46 8.33 2.91 5.45
CA VAL A 46 8.02 1.48 5.52
C VAL A 46 8.62 0.93 6.80
N ILE A 47 7.75 0.45 7.68
CA ILE A 47 8.11 -0.19 8.94
C ILE A 47 7.70 -1.65 8.91
N ASN A 48 8.47 -2.49 9.59
CA ASN A 48 8.12 -3.88 9.81
C ASN A 48 7.32 -3.96 11.13
N ASN A 49 6.07 -4.42 11.06
CA ASN A 49 5.19 -4.57 12.23
C ASN A 49 5.35 -5.92 12.95
N GLN A 50 6.43 -6.64 12.67
CA GLN A 50 6.77 -7.86 13.35
C GLN A 50 7.03 -7.63 14.85
N GLN A 51 6.44 -8.48 15.70
CA GLN A 51 6.54 -8.36 17.17
C GLN A 51 7.14 -9.61 17.84
N GLY A 52 7.08 -10.77 17.17
CA GLY A 52 7.58 -12.03 17.72
C GLY A 52 9.04 -12.29 17.34
N LYS A 53 9.74 -13.01 18.22
CA LYS A 53 11.09 -13.49 17.95
C LYS A 53 11.11 -14.42 16.74
N THR A 54 12.06 -14.20 15.84
CA THR A 54 12.22 -15.05 14.65
C THR A 54 13.01 -16.31 14.96
N LEU A 55 12.81 -17.32 14.12
CA LEU A 55 13.64 -18.52 14.17
C LEU A 55 15.13 -18.18 13.96
N TRP A 56 15.43 -17.26 13.05
CA TRP A 56 16.80 -16.87 12.73
C TRP A 56 17.43 -15.96 13.77
N GLU A 57 16.66 -15.08 14.42
CA GLU A 57 17.10 -14.38 15.63
C GLU A 57 17.54 -15.39 16.69
N LEU A 58 16.68 -16.35 17.03
CA LEU A 58 17.01 -17.41 18.00
C LEU A 58 18.25 -18.21 17.58
N ALA A 59 18.38 -18.58 16.30
CA ALA A 59 19.54 -19.31 15.81
C ALA A 59 20.84 -18.51 15.98
N THR A 60 20.83 -17.22 15.60
CA THR A 60 22.01 -16.36 15.75
C THR A 60 22.35 -16.04 17.21
N GLU A 61 21.35 -15.95 18.10
CA GLU A 61 21.58 -15.81 19.55
C GLU A 61 22.37 -16.99 20.12
N HIS A 62 22.14 -18.20 19.59
CA HIS A 62 22.86 -19.43 19.96
C HIS A 62 24.16 -19.65 19.17
N GLY A 63 24.63 -18.66 18.42
CA GLY A 63 25.89 -18.72 17.65
C GLY A 63 25.82 -19.55 16.38
N ILE A 64 24.62 -19.88 15.89
CA ILE A 64 24.43 -20.59 14.63
C ILE A 64 24.45 -19.56 13.49
N LYS A 65 25.48 -19.66 12.62
CA LYS A 65 25.56 -18.82 11.42
C LYS A 65 24.34 -19.02 10.53
N THR A 66 23.58 -17.96 10.33
CA THR A 66 22.29 -18.02 9.64
C THR A 66 22.23 -17.05 8.47
N ARG A 67 21.69 -17.50 7.33
CA ARG A 67 21.46 -16.67 6.15
C ARG A 67 20.00 -16.81 5.72
N VAL A 68 19.25 -15.71 5.78
CA VAL A 68 17.85 -15.66 5.39
C VAL A 68 17.74 -15.04 4.00
N ILE A 69 17.20 -15.78 3.04
CA ILE A 69 17.16 -15.36 1.63
C ILE A 69 15.71 -15.29 1.16
N ARG A 70 15.26 -14.09 0.78
CA ARG A 70 13.95 -13.82 0.17
C ARG A 70 12.75 -14.24 1.02
N PHE A 71 12.86 -14.16 2.34
CA PHE A 71 11.71 -14.40 3.22
C PHE A 71 10.70 -13.24 3.12
N PRO A 72 9.39 -13.50 2.97
CA PRO A 72 8.40 -12.45 2.76
C PRO A 72 8.23 -11.55 3.99
N ASN A 73 7.82 -10.30 3.78
CA ASN A 73 7.46 -9.33 4.82
C ASN A 73 8.56 -9.05 5.86
N THR A 74 9.82 -9.03 5.41
CA THR A 74 11.00 -8.79 6.26
C THR A 74 11.67 -7.45 5.94
N PHE A 75 10.94 -6.48 5.41
CA PHE A 75 11.46 -5.14 5.14
C PHE A 75 10.95 -4.12 6.18
N PRO A 76 11.81 -3.26 6.75
CA PRO A 76 13.27 -3.28 6.59
C PRO A 76 13.89 -4.55 7.22
N PRO A 77 15.01 -5.05 6.66
CA PRO A 77 15.71 -6.21 7.21
C PRO A 77 16.14 -5.93 8.65
N GLU A 78 15.85 -6.87 9.55
CA GLU A 78 16.31 -6.76 10.93
C GLU A 78 17.81 -7.07 11.05
N PRO A 79 18.54 -6.39 11.95
CA PRO A 79 19.95 -6.69 12.17
C PRO A 79 20.10 -8.08 12.81
N MET A 80 20.93 -8.93 12.21
CA MET A 80 21.29 -10.24 12.74
C MET A 80 22.68 -10.20 13.35
N LYS A 81 22.87 -10.86 14.50
CA LYS A 81 24.16 -10.89 15.22
C LYS A 81 25.25 -11.63 14.44
N ASP A 82 24.99 -12.90 14.13
CA ASP A 82 25.89 -13.82 13.41
C ASP A 82 25.24 -14.32 12.12
N GLY A 83 24.77 -13.40 11.29
CA GLY A 83 24.07 -13.75 10.07
C GLY A 83 23.74 -12.57 9.17
N GLU A 84 23.06 -12.88 8.08
CA GLU A 84 22.58 -11.87 7.14
C GLU A 84 21.19 -12.22 6.62
N ILE A 85 20.43 -11.17 6.33
CA ILE A 85 19.08 -11.28 5.79
C ILE A 85 18.97 -10.46 4.51
N LEU A 86 18.48 -11.11 3.47
CA LEU A 86 18.04 -10.49 2.23
C LEU A 86 16.51 -10.56 2.18
N SER A 87 15.85 -9.42 2.40
CA SER A 87 14.40 -9.34 2.41
C SER A 87 13.78 -9.82 1.09
N GLY A 88 12.60 -10.44 1.17
CA GLY A 88 11.90 -11.06 0.06
C GLY A 88 10.72 -10.26 -0.49
N LEU A 89 9.60 -10.95 -0.70
CA LEU A 89 8.36 -10.33 -1.15
C LEU A 89 7.92 -9.23 -0.16
N GLY A 90 7.45 -8.09 -0.68
CA GLY A 90 7.03 -6.94 0.13
C GLY A 90 8.13 -5.90 0.40
N VAL A 91 9.26 -5.97 -0.32
CA VAL A 91 10.29 -4.91 -0.30
C VAL A 91 9.83 -3.73 -1.16
N PRO A 92 9.86 -2.49 -0.65
CA PRO A 92 9.50 -1.31 -1.42
C PRO A 92 10.51 -1.06 -2.55
N ASP A 93 10.05 -0.39 -3.59
CA ASP A 93 10.90 0.02 -4.72
C ASP A 93 11.93 1.10 -4.30
N ILE A 94 12.78 1.51 -5.26
CA ILE A 94 13.79 2.57 -5.04
C ILE A 94 13.18 3.92 -4.62
N ARG A 95 11.87 4.10 -4.82
CA ARG A 95 11.12 5.30 -4.44
C ARG A 95 10.46 5.15 -3.05
N GLY A 96 10.62 4.01 -2.39
CA GLY A 96 10.02 3.72 -1.08
C GLY A 96 8.53 3.37 -1.15
N THR A 97 8.01 3.03 -2.34
CA THR A 97 6.59 2.67 -2.53
C THR A 97 6.42 1.17 -2.72
N MET A 98 5.19 0.65 -2.55
CA MET A 98 4.89 -0.79 -2.72
C MET A 98 4.87 -1.26 -4.18
N GLY A 99 5.56 -0.54 -5.08
CA GLY A 99 5.57 -0.78 -6.51
C GLY A 99 4.28 -0.31 -7.18
N THR A 100 4.39 0.03 -8.47
CA THR A 100 3.23 0.30 -9.33
C THR A 100 3.06 -0.87 -10.30
N PHE A 101 1.93 -1.56 -10.23
CA PHE A 101 1.63 -2.64 -11.16
C PHE A 101 1.18 -2.07 -12.50
N SER A 102 1.79 -2.54 -13.58
CA SER A 102 1.36 -2.23 -14.94
C SER A 102 0.84 -3.50 -15.60
N TYR A 103 -0.35 -3.43 -16.19
CA TYR A 103 -0.96 -4.54 -16.91
C TYR A 103 -1.06 -4.18 -18.39
N TYR A 104 -0.45 -5.01 -19.24
CA TYR A 104 -0.50 -4.88 -20.69
C TYR A 104 -1.28 -6.04 -21.27
N THR A 105 -2.27 -5.73 -22.09
CA THR A 105 -3.11 -6.72 -22.78
C THR A 105 -3.38 -6.24 -24.19
N THR A 106 -3.52 -7.18 -25.11
CA THR A 106 -4.03 -6.91 -26.47
C THR A 106 -5.55 -6.89 -26.52
N GLU A 107 -6.21 -7.33 -25.45
CA GLU A 107 -7.67 -7.37 -25.35
C GLU A 107 -8.21 -6.02 -24.84
N HIS A 108 -8.99 -5.33 -25.69
CA HIS A 108 -9.53 -4.01 -25.36
C HIS A 108 -10.52 -3.99 -24.18
N THR A 109 -11.07 -5.14 -23.78
CA THR A 109 -12.08 -5.25 -22.72
C THR A 109 -11.49 -5.23 -21.31
N ALA A 110 -10.24 -5.64 -21.14
CA ALA A 110 -9.65 -5.88 -19.82
C ALA A 110 -9.34 -4.61 -19.01
N GLN A 111 -9.18 -3.44 -19.64
CA GLN A 111 -9.06 -2.16 -18.92
C GLN A 111 -10.32 -1.79 -18.13
N LYS A 112 -11.50 -2.21 -18.62
CA LYS A 112 -12.80 -1.96 -17.97
C LYS A 112 -13.06 -2.95 -16.83
N GLU A 113 -12.42 -4.11 -16.86
CA GLU A 113 -12.52 -5.10 -15.80
C GLU A 113 -11.59 -4.79 -14.63
N ILE A 114 -10.35 -4.35 -14.86
CA ILE A 114 -9.37 -4.01 -13.79
C ILE A 114 -9.91 -2.94 -12.83
N ARG A 115 -10.43 -1.82 -13.35
CA ARG A 115 -11.11 -0.82 -12.51
C ARG A 115 -12.35 -1.34 -11.80
N ARG A 116 -12.93 -2.44 -12.30
CA ARG A 116 -14.16 -3.05 -11.77
C ARG A 116 -13.89 -4.14 -10.72
N TRP A 117 -12.66 -4.65 -10.62
CA TRP A 117 -12.27 -5.58 -9.55
C TRP A 117 -12.12 -4.87 -8.19
N GLU A 118 -11.76 -3.58 -8.16
CA GLU A 118 -11.79 -2.76 -6.94
C GLU A 118 -13.21 -2.47 -6.42
N GLU A 119 -14.24 -2.57 -7.27
CA GLU A 119 -15.62 -2.16 -6.93
C GLU A 119 -16.65 -3.31 -6.91
N LYS A 120 -16.28 -4.55 -7.23
CA LYS A 120 -17.25 -5.65 -7.36
C LYS A 120 -17.58 -6.27 -5.98
N PRO A 121 -18.85 -6.31 -5.56
CA PRO A 121 -19.25 -7.10 -4.41
C PRO A 121 -19.12 -8.60 -4.72
N SER A 122 -18.68 -9.33 -3.69
CA SER A 122 -18.52 -10.79 -3.56
C SER A 122 -18.99 -11.62 -4.75
N LYS A 123 -18.06 -11.99 -5.64
CA LYS A 123 -18.37 -12.83 -6.81
C LYS A 123 -18.27 -14.30 -6.42
N LEU A 124 -19.31 -15.09 -6.74
CA LEU A 124 -19.26 -16.54 -6.66
C LEU A 124 -18.23 -17.06 -7.68
N HIS A 125 -17.32 -17.92 -7.23
CA HIS A 125 -16.32 -18.55 -8.07
C HIS A 125 -16.53 -20.06 -8.05
N SER A 126 -16.49 -20.72 -9.21
CA SER A 126 -16.61 -22.17 -9.32
C SER A 126 -15.26 -22.80 -9.66
N LEU A 127 -14.93 -23.88 -8.94
CA LEU A 127 -13.78 -24.73 -9.24
C LEU A 127 -14.30 -26.01 -9.91
N ILE A 128 -13.77 -26.30 -11.10
CA ILE A 128 -14.10 -27.51 -11.86
C ILE A 128 -12.85 -28.40 -11.86
N ILE A 129 -12.95 -29.55 -11.21
CA ILE A 129 -11.88 -30.57 -11.19
C ILE A 129 -12.29 -31.67 -12.15
N LYS A 130 -11.56 -31.78 -13.26
CA LYS A 130 -11.75 -32.85 -14.24
C LYS A 130 -10.80 -34.00 -13.94
N ASN A 131 -11.34 -35.13 -13.51
CA ASN A 131 -10.59 -36.37 -13.39
C ASN A 131 -11.21 -37.34 -14.40
N GLY A 132 -10.42 -38.01 -15.24
CA GLY A 132 -10.86 -38.63 -16.51
C GLY A 132 -12.06 -39.61 -16.49
N THR A 133 -12.62 -39.93 -15.33
CA THR A 133 -13.86 -40.72 -15.15
C THR A 133 -15.04 -39.95 -14.52
N SER A 134 -14.85 -38.77 -13.91
CA SER A 134 -15.93 -37.88 -13.46
C SER A 134 -15.47 -36.45 -13.20
N ASP A 135 -16.27 -35.48 -13.67
CA ASP A 135 -16.08 -34.05 -13.38
C ASP A 135 -16.73 -33.72 -12.04
N GLN A 136 -15.93 -33.20 -11.08
CA GLN A 136 -16.44 -32.66 -9.81
C GLN A 136 -16.47 -31.14 -9.88
N ILE A 137 -17.66 -30.56 -9.69
CA ILE A 137 -17.88 -29.11 -9.71
C ILE A 137 -18.28 -28.66 -8.32
N GLN A 138 -17.55 -27.70 -7.75
CA GLN A 138 -17.94 -27.02 -6.51
C GLN A 138 -17.97 -25.51 -6.73
N THR A 139 -19.05 -24.87 -6.26
CA THR A 139 -19.27 -23.43 -6.35
C THR A 139 -19.09 -22.81 -4.97
N PHE A 140 -18.24 -21.79 -4.87
CA PHE A 140 -17.85 -21.17 -3.61
C PHE A 140 -18.23 -19.70 -3.56
N LYS A 141 -18.44 -19.23 -2.32
CA LYS A 141 -18.51 -17.81 -2.01
C LYS A 141 -17.12 -17.25 -1.72
N GLU A 142 -16.96 -15.95 -1.92
CA GLU A 142 -15.73 -15.24 -1.57
C GLU A 142 -15.48 -15.35 -0.05
N GLY A 143 -14.29 -15.83 0.32
CA GLY A 143 -13.92 -16.15 1.72
C GLY A 143 -13.93 -17.65 2.11
N GLU A 144 -14.57 -18.54 1.34
CA GLU A 144 -14.61 -20.00 1.66
C GLU A 144 -13.37 -20.79 1.16
N TRP A 145 -12.38 -20.09 0.62
CA TRP A 145 -11.20 -20.65 -0.06
C TRP A 145 -10.13 -21.21 0.88
N SER A 146 -10.23 -20.94 2.18
CA SER A 146 -9.25 -21.33 3.20
C SER A 146 -9.55 -22.68 3.88
N ASN A 147 -10.67 -23.32 3.58
CA ASN A 147 -11.01 -24.62 4.14
C ASN A 147 -10.33 -25.77 3.38
N TRP A 148 -10.07 -26.87 4.08
CA TRP A 148 -9.47 -28.07 3.50
C TRP A 148 -10.43 -28.75 2.51
N PHE A 149 -9.93 -29.07 1.31
CA PHE A 149 -10.68 -29.82 0.30
C PHE A 149 -10.42 -31.33 0.42
N VAL A 150 -11.49 -32.12 0.54
CA VAL A 150 -11.39 -33.58 0.50
C VAL A 150 -11.62 -34.05 -0.94
N LEU A 151 -10.54 -34.42 -1.62
CA LEU A 151 -10.60 -35.01 -2.95
C LEU A 151 -10.86 -36.53 -2.82
N LYS A 152 -11.94 -37.00 -3.45
CA LYS A 152 -12.23 -38.44 -3.56
C LYS A 152 -11.85 -38.91 -4.95
N PHE A 153 -10.82 -39.74 -5.02
CA PHE A 153 -10.41 -40.43 -6.24
C PHE A 153 -11.04 -41.82 -6.24
N SER A 154 -11.65 -42.24 -7.35
CA SER A 154 -11.98 -43.65 -7.55
C SER A 154 -10.66 -44.41 -7.76
N PHE A 155 -10.30 -45.26 -6.80
CA PHE A 155 -9.10 -46.08 -6.91
C PHE A 155 -9.29 -47.07 -8.06
N ASN A 156 -8.35 -47.10 -9.00
CA ASN A 156 -8.41 -48.04 -10.12
C ASN A 156 -8.22 -49.47 -9.58
N PRO A 157 -9.21 -50.39 -9.71
CA PRO A 157 -9.14 -51.73 -9.12
C PRO A 157 -8.03 -52.61 -9.72
N PHE A 158 -7.34 -52.16 -10.78
CA PHE A 158 -6.24 -52.88 -11.43
C PHE A 158 -4.84 -52.47 -10.96
N ILE A 159 -4.71 -51.45 -10.10
CA ILE A 159 -3.42 -51.10 -9.48
C ILE A 159 -3.29 -51.93 -8.19
N LYS A 160 -2.62 -53.08 -8.29
CA LYS A 160 -2.15 -53.81 -7.09
C LYS A 160 -0.98 -53.02 -6.47
N MET A 161 -1.08 -52.72 -5.18
CA MET A 161 0.06 -52.27 -4.37
C MET A 161 1.08 -53.40 -4.18
#